data_AF-A0A8H8MDJ8-F1
#
_entry.id   AF-A0A8H8MDJ8-F1
#
_cell.length_a   1.000
_cell.length_b   1.000
_cell.length_c   1.000
_cell.angle_alpha   90.00
_cell.angle_beta   90.00
_cell.angle_gamma   90.00
#
_symmetry.space_group_name_H-M   'P 1'
#
loop_
_entity.id
_entity.type
_entity.pdbx_description
1 polymer ?
#
loop_
_entity_poly.entity_id
_entity_poly.type
_entity_poly.pdbx_seq_one_letter_code
_entity_poly.pdbx_strand_id
1 'polypeptide(L)'
;MSLSQQLICLSQCAHIMFALFRVDGTSFITAQLYYDIQASIKNIYFCVAKTKVLDPESPFYIIQTGDDRLENRFGIYRTASSDSNGDLLQIAEQSAIAQQVDNILAEYPNYDQTPYRISLDNESGVDHLNPSSWTGDVCVKNVCLRNCWDEGRGMAENALSGASVPFEFDAAVLCASAGGLTIDLMKPFGQYVGVNDSIVNTVTNAPNNPSNVNSSVASDQPLIVESDSSHLGDENSLEQLLPPLGTTENDNEPPPTEGTAKRGWVDFDGRWVRLESATRIITSTKSKEKSTDRLRRVIGYTQYPSNISQSDGILGDLCLIDQIVLALARIGSEISLIAVRVTSIRVGTNSHVESISLDDLNKPNVTIAGQVLELDEQDNSWYWNTHYVPAKATKSTGQTSKPLLVELKASTIELVNPKLAEHQDRLVWSFEFNELMAAIDILWAKSAEEAHNIPIICCEKGLPYHSDQADVRLIHIEASHTVEAMPAQRCGQCYLCGNVVPIKNSMRIHVAKHILTKRLGHADPLLKANVRQVPGH
;
A
#
# COMPACT_ATOMS: atom_id res chain seq x y z
N MET A 1 -24.66 11.02 33.77
CA MET A 1 -25.26 9.87 34.49
C MET A 1 -24.28 9.35 35.53
N SER A 2 -24.71 8.86 36.69
CA SER A 2 -23.83 8.12 37.61
C SER A 2 -23.46 6.75 37.04
N LEU A 3 -22.45 6.08 37.61
CA LEU A 3 -22.09 4.70 37.25
C LEU A 3 -23.25 3.72 37.51
N SER A 4 -23.97 3.88 38.62
CA SER A 4 -25.17 3.09 38.91
C SER A 4 -26.25 3.25 37.84
N GLN A 5 -26.52 4.48 37.39
CA GLN A 5 -27.48 4.75 36.31
C GLN A 5 -27.06 4.09 34.99
N GLN A 6 -25.77 4.16 34.65
CA GLN A 6 -25.24 3.50 33.45
C GLN A 6 -25.41 1.98 33.52
N LEU A 7 -25.10 1.37 34.67
CA LEU A 7 -25.26 -0.07 34.87
C LEU A 7 -26.72 -0.52 34.79
N ILE A 8 -27.66 0.30 35.30
CA ILE A 8 -29.10 0.07 35.14
C ILE A 8 -29.48 0.07 33.65
N CYS A 9 -29.05 1.07 32.88
CA CYS A 9 -29.30 1.12 31.44
C CYS A 9 -28.69 -0.06 30.68
N LEU A 10 -27.48 -0.49 31.04
CA LEU A 10 -26.85 -1.67 30.44
C LEU A 10 -27.59 -2.97 30.79
N SER A 11 -28.04 -3.12 32.05
CA SER A 11 -28.89 -4.26 32.44
C SER A 11 -30.21 -4.25 31.68
N GLN A 12 -30.86 -3.09 31.55
CA GLN A 12 -32.08 -2.95 30.76
C GLN A 12 -31.86 -3.37 29.31
N CYS A 13 -30.79 -2.89 28.67
CA CYS A 13 -30.40 -3.27 27.31
C CYS A 13 -30.18 -4.78 27.18
N ALA A 14 -29.44 -5.37 28.12
CA ALA A 14 -29.13 -6.81 28.12
C ALA A 14 -30.41 -7.67 28.16
N HIS A 15 -31.38 -7.32 29.02
CA HIS A 15 -32.63 -8.06 29.17
C HIS A 15 -33.58 -7.86 27.98
N ILE A 16 -33.68 -6.64 27.43
CA ILE A 16 -34.48 -6.39 26.22
C ILE A 16 -33.92 -7.19 25.04
N MET A 17 -32.60 -7.12 24.82
CA MET A 17 -31.96 -7.87 23.73
C MET A 17 -32.13 -9.37 23.90
N PHE A 18 -31.99 -9.88 25.14
CA PHE A 18 -32.24 -11.29 25.43
C PHE A 18 -33.66 -11.72 25.06
N ALA A 19 -34.67 -10.94 25.45
CA ALA A 19 -36.07 -11.21 25.15
C ALA A 19 -36.31 -11.24 23.63
N LEU A 20 -35.90 -10.17 22.93
CA LEU A 20 -36.10 -10.04 21.48
C LEU A 20 -35.34 -11.12 20.69
N PHE A 21 -34.11 -11.43 21.09
CA PHE A 21 -33.33 -12.50 20.48
C PHE A 21 -33.92 -13.89 20.73
N ARG A 22 -34.58 -14.12 21.87
CA ARG A 22 -35.31 -15.38 22.11
C ARG A 22 -36.60 -15.50 21.31
N VAL A 23 -37.23 -14.38 20.96
CA VAL A 23 -38.44 -14.35 20.13
C VAL A 23 -38.11 -14.55 18.65
N ASP A 24 -37.19 -13.73 18.11
CA ASP A 24 -36.94 -13.66 16.67
C ASP A 24 -35.58 -14.22 16.23
N GLY A 25 -34.73 -14.64 17.18
CA GLY A 25 -33.42 -15.21 16.90
C GLY A 25 -32.55 -14.27 16.06
N THR A 26 -31.92 -14.84 15.04
CA THR A 26 -31.06 -14.11 14.11
C THR A 26 -31.80 -13.15 13.18
N SER A 27 -33.15 -13.17 13.16
CA SER A 27 -33.95 -12.22 12.39
C SER A 27 -33.98 -10.83 13.05
N PHE A 28 -33.79 -10.77 14.38
CA PHE A 28 -33.70 -9.51 15.13
C PHE A 28 -32.28 -8.93 15.10
N ILE A 29 -31.28 -9.73 15.43
CA ILE A 29 -29.87 -9.33 15.50
C ILE A 29 -28.99 -10.53 15.19
N THR A 30 -27.82 -10.32 14.57
CA THR A 30 -26.91 -11.43 14.31
C THR A 30 -26.46 -12.09 15.63
N ALA A 31 -26.32 -13.42 15.63
CA ALA A 31 -25.87 -14.16 16.81
C ALA A 31 -24.50 -13.64 17.32
N GLN A 32 -23.64 -13.20 16.41
CA GLN A 32 -22.35 -12.62 16.73
C GLN A 32 -22.49 -11.28 17.47
N LEU A 33 -23.25 -10.34 16.91
CA LEU A 33 -23.44 -9.03 17.53
C LEU A 33 -24.16 -9.13 18.88
N TYR A 34 -25.15 -10.04 19.00
CA TYR A 34 -25.78 -10.35 20.28
C TYR A 34 -24.75 -10.80 21.33
N TYR A 35 -23.91 -11.77 20.96
CA TYR A 35 -22.88 -12.29 21.86
C TYR A 35 -21.91 -11.20 22.29
N ASP A 36 -21.43 -10.38 21.34
CA ASP A 36 -20.45 -9.32 21.61
C ASP A 36 -21.01 -8.26 22.56
N ILE A 37 -22.28 -7.86 22.39
CA ILE A 37 -22.95 -6.92 23.29
C ILE A 37 -23.13 -7.52 24.69
N GLN A 38 -23.64 -8.75 24.80
CA GLN A 38 -23.82 -9.42 26.09
C GLN A 38 -22.49 -9.65 26.82
N ALA A 39 -21.45 -10.04 26.08
CA ALA A 39 -20.09 -10.20 26.60
C ALA A 39 -19.53 -8.87 27.12
N SER A 40 -19.73 -7.78 26.39
CA SER A 40 -19.29 -6.43 26.77
C SER A 40 -19.98 -5.96 28.05
N ILE A 41 -21.31 -6.10 28.14
CA ILE A 41 -22.08 -5.76 29.35
C ILE A 41 -21.61 -6.60 30.54
N LYS A 42 -21.46 -7.91 30.35
CA LYS A 42 -20.93 -8.81 31.38
C LYS A 42 -19.54 -8.33 31.85
N ASN A 43 -18.62 -8.06 30.93
CA ASN A 43 -17.28 -7.62 31.26
C ASN A 43 -17.30 -6.33 32.10
N ILE A 44 -18.12 -5.35 31.74
CA ILE A 44 -18.28 -4.11 32.51
C ILE A 44 -18.69 -4.40 33.96
N TYR A 45 -19.71 -5.24 34.17
CA TYR A 45 -20.15 -5.63 35.52
C TYR A 45 -19.03 -6.32 36.32
N PHE A 46 -18.28 -7.23 35.70
CA PHE A 46 -17.15 -7.90 36.34
C PHE A 46 -16.00 -6.94 36.65
N CYS A 47 -15.70 -5.98 35.78
CA CYS A 47 -14.66 -4.98 36.00
C CYS A 47 -15.02 -4.04 37.16
N VAL A 48 -16.28 -3.60 37.27
CA VAL A 48 -16.75 -2.84 38.44
C VAL A 48 -16.63 -3.68 39.72
N ALA A 49 -17.03 -4.95 39.69
CA ALA A 49 -16.90 -5.84 40.85
C ALA A 49 -15.44 -6.02 41.29
N LYS A 50 -14.54 -6.26 40.33
CA LYS A 50 -13.09 -6.37 40.59
C LYS A 50 -12.52 -5.09 41.17
N THR A 51 -12.84 -3.95 40.56
CA THR A 51 -12.39 -2.64 41.04
C THR A 51 -12.90 -2.38 42.46
N LYS A 52 -14.15 -2.73 42.76
CA LYS A 52 -14.71 -2.61 44.11
C LYS A 52 -14.00 -3.46 45.17
N VAL A 53 -13.41 -4.59 44.79
CA VAL A 53 -12.59 -5.43 45.70
C VAL A 53 -11.17 -4.88 45.85
N LEU A 54 -10.58 -4.36 44.77
CA LEU A 54 -9.20 -3.88 44.75
C LEU A 54 -9.04 -2.47 45.35
N ASP A 55 -9.91 -1.55 44.93
CA ASP A 55 -9.95 -0.17 45.39
C ASP A 55 -11.40 0.37 45.34
N PRO A 56 -12.16 0.26 46.46
CA PRO A 56 -13.54 0.71 46.52
C PRO A 56 -13.72 2.21 46.24
N GLU A 57 -12.70 3.03 46.52
CA GLU A 57 -12.79 4.49 46.41
C GLU A 57 -12.48 4.97 44.98
N SER A 58 -11.89 4.12 44.14
CA SER A 58 -11.54 4.46 42.76
C SER A 58 -12.78 4.80 41.92
N PRO A 59 -12.70 5.83 41.05
CA PRO A 59 -13.66 6.00 39.98
C PRO A 59 -13.52 4.87 38.95
N PHE A 60 -14.63 4.53 38.28
CA PHE A 60 -14.63 3.59 37.16
C PHE A 60 -15.40 4.19 35.99
N TYR A 61 -14.72 4.34 34.85
CA TYR A 61 -15.27 4.93 33.64
C TYR A 61 -15.54 3.83 32.61
N ILE A 62 -16.81 3.56 32.29
CA ILE A 62 -17.20 2.51 31.33
C ILE A 62 -16.58 2.79 29.95
N ILE A 63 -16.49 4.05 29.54
CA ILE A 63 -15.84 4.48 28.28
C ILE A 63 -14.37 4.03 28.17
N GLN A 64 -13.69 3.71 29.27
CA GLN A 64 -12.31 3.20 29.25
C GLN A 64 -12.23 1.67 29.09
N THR A 65 -13.38 0.99 28.95
CA THR A 65 -13.43 -0.46 28.69
C THR A 65 -13.36 -0.80 27.21
N GLY A 66 -13.52 0.19 26.33
CA GLY A 66 -13.31 0.09 24.89
C GLY A 66 -11.86 0.31 24.47
N ASP A 67 -11.65 0.39 23.16
CA ASP A 67 -10.37 0.56 22.50
C ASP A 67 -10.10 1.97 21.98
N ASP A 68 -10.94 2.97 22.27
CA ASP A 68 -10.76 4.38 21.86
C ASP A 68 -9.34 4.90 22.09
N ARG A 69 -8.71 4.55 23.22
CA ARG A 69 -7.32 4.98 23.51
C ARG A 69 -6.30 4.34 22.57
N LEU A 70 -6.55 3.09 22.20
CA LEU A 70 -5.73 2.38 21.22
C LEU A 70 -6.00 2.93 19.82
N GLU A 71 -7.25 3.24 19.47
CA GLU A 71 -7.62 3.88 18.22
C GLU A 71 -6.99 5.27 18.09
N ASN A 72 -7.02 6.10 19.14
CA ASN A 72 -6.35 7.39 19.17
C ASN A 72 -4.85 7.23 18.93
N ARG A 73 -4.23 6.21 19.55
CA ARG A 73 -2.83 5.89 19.31
C ARG A 73 -2.58 5.43 17.87
N PHE A 74 -3.47 4.64 17.29
CA PHE A 74 -3.46 4.32 15.86
C PHE A 74 -3.62 5.58 15.00
N GLY A 75 -4.44 6.54 15.41
CA GLY A 75 -4.51 7.87 14.81
C GLY A 75 -3.14 8.56 14.80
N ILE A 76 -2.43 8.56 15.92
CA ILE A 76 -1.07 9.09 16.02
C ILE A 76 -0.11 8.35 15.07
N TYR A 77 -0.14 7.01 15.04
CA TYR A 77 0.68 6.23 14.09
C TYR A 77 0.42 6.63 12.64
N ARG A 78 -0.86 6.76 12.25
CA ARG A 78 -1.28 7.07 10.88
C ARG A 78 -1.04 8.54 10.49
N THR A 79 -0.82 9.42 11.46
CA THR A 79 -0.62 10.87 11.23
C THR A 79 0.80 11.34 11.53
N ALA A 80 1.62 10.50 12.17
CA ALA A 80 3.03 10.80 12.49
C ALA A 80 3.90 11.02 11.25
N SER A 81 3.49 10.50 10.09
CA SER A 81 4.11 10.82 8.81
C SER A 81 3.04 10.94 7.72
N SER A 82 3.45 11.27 6.49
CA SER A 82 2.56 11.18 5.33
C SER A 82 2.02 9.74 5.12
N ASP A 83 2.72 8.77 5.70
CA ASP A 83 2.48 7.37 6.11
C ASP A 83 1.15 6.87 6.69
N SER A 84 -0.03 7.24 6.19
CA SER A 84 -1.26 6.74 6.80
C SER A 84 -1.45 5.21 6.87
N ASN A 85 -0.64 4.40 6.17
CA ASN A 85 -0.63 2.94 6.20
C ASN A 85 0.82 2.41 6.30
N GLY A 86 1.52 2.74 7.40
CA GLY A 86 2.88 2.25 7.61
C GLY A 86 2.97 0.71 7.70
N ASP A 87 4.05 0.15 7.14
CA ASP A 87 4.37 -1.27 7.30
C ASP A 87 4.71 -1.64 8.75
N LEU A 88 4.82 -2.94 9.06
CA LEU A 88 5.07 -3.40 10.43
C LEU A 88 6.37 -2.85 11.04
N LEU A 89 7.41 -2.67 10.23
CA LEU A 89 8.68 -2.09 10.67
C LEU A 89 8.50 -0.60 10.98
N GLN A 90 7.78 0.14 10.14
CA GLN A 90 7.47 1.55 10.37
C GLN A 90 6.64 1.76 11.64
N ILE A 91 5.61 0.93 11.87
CA ILE A 91 4.82 0.95 13.11
C ILE A 91 5.72 0.65 14.31
N ALA A 92 6.60 -0.34 14.22
CA ALA A 92 7.51 -0.70 15.30
C ALA A 92 8.49 0.45 15.63
N GLU A 93 9.11 1.05 14.62
CA GLU A 93 10.02 2.19 14.80
C GLU A 93 9.32 3.43 15.35
N GLN A 94 8.07 3.66 14.97
CA GLN A 94 7.29 4.81 15.43
C GLN A 94 6.63 4.58 16.79
N SER A 95 6.62 3.36 17.32
CA SER A 95 5.90 3.02 18.55
C SER A 95 6.34 3.82 19.77
N ALA A 96 7.65 3.99 19.94
CA ALA A 96 8.20 4.80 21.01
C ALA A 96 7.81 6.28 20.86
N ILE A 97 7.79 6.79 19.61
CA ILE A 97 7.43 8.19 19.32
C ILE A 97 5.93 8.41 19.54
N ALA A 98 5.08 7.54 19.02
CA ALA A 98 3.64 7.61 19.21
C ALA A 98 3.27 7.55 20.71
N GLN A 99 3.96 6.71 21.49
CA GLN A 99 3.78 6.66 22.94
C GLN A 99 4.25 7.94 23.64
N GLN A 100 5.35 8.56 23.19
CA GLN A 100 5.81 9.83 23.75
C GLN A 100 4.86 10.98 23.43
N VAL A 101 4.34 11.03 22.20
CA VAL A 101 3.31 12.00 21.80
C VAL A 101 2.05 11.82 22.64
N ASP A 102 1.56 10.58 22.79
CA ASP A 102 0.40 10.26 23.64
C ASP A 102 0.60 10.73 25.09
N ASN A 103 1.81 10.54 25.65
CA ASN A 103 2.15 11.02 27.00
C ASN A 103 2.17 12.55 27.08
N ILE A 104 2.73 13.24 26.08
CA ILE A 104 2.78 14.70 26.03
C ILE A 104 1.37 15.28 25.92
N LEU A 105 0.52 14.72 25.06
CA LEU A 105 -0.87 15.17 24.93
C LEU A 105 -1.69 14.90 26.19
N ALA A 106 -1.40 13.81 26.92
CA ALA A 106 -2.01 13.53 28.22
C ALA A 106 -1.55 14.51 29.33
N GLU A 107 -0.27 14.90 29.33
CA GLU A 107 0.29 15.87 30.29
C GLU A 107 -0.13 17.31 29.98
N TYR A 108 -0.27 17.64 28.69
CA TYR A 108 -0.68 18.96 28.20
C TYR A 108 -1.96 18.87 27.35
N PRO A 109 -3.15 18.66 27.97
CA PRO A 109 -4.41 18.48 27.25
C PRO A 109 -4.78 19.64 26.31
N ASN A 110 -4.26 20.85 26.56
CA ASN A 110 -4.49 22.03 25.73
C ASN A 110 -3.78 21.99 24.37
N TYR A 111 -2.84 21.06 24.17
CA TYR A 111 -2.09 20.89 22.92
C TYR A 111 -2.86 20.02 21.92
N ASP A 112 -3.71 19.14 22.41
CA ASP A 112 -4.61 18.34 21.58
C ASP A 112 -5.87 19.16 21.26
N GLN A 113 -5.73 20.13 20.36
CA GLN A 113 -6.86 20.90 19.85
C GLN A 113 -7.56 20.09 18.76
N THR A 114 -8.26 19.02 19.17
CA THR A 114 -9.22 18.36 18.30
C THR A 114 -10.17 19.44 17.73
N PRO A 115 -10.48 19.42 16.43
CA PRO A 115 -11.31 20.46 15.82
C PRO A 115 -12.58 20.69 16.65
N TYR A 116 -12.86 21.97 16.93
CA TYR A 116 -13.96 22.43 17.77
C TYR A 116 -15.27 21.73 17.36
N ARG A 117 -15.75 20.80 18.20
CA ARG A 117 -17.04 20.13 17.98
C ARG A 117 -18.16 21.15 18.19
N ILE A 118 -18.95 21.34 17.14
CA ILE A 118 -20.12 22.23 17.13
C ILE A 118 -21.20 21.60 18.02
N SER A 119 -21.32 22.11 19.26
CA SER A 119 -22.36 21.90 20.28
C SER A 119 -22.81 20.45 20.61
N LEU A 120 -22.77 20.14 21.91
CA LEU A 120 -23.20 18.88 22.56
C LEU A 120 -24.72 18.71 22.70
N ASP A 121 -25.53 19.60 22.11
CA ASP A 121 -26.97 19.64 22.37
C ASP A 121 -27.74 18.76 21.36
N ASN A 122 -28.30 17.66 21.86
CA ASN A 122 -29.30 16.79 21.19
C ASN A 122 -28.89 15.98 19.96
N GLU A 123 -27.59 15.81 19.64
CA GLU A 123 -27.18 14.92 18.54
C GLU A 123 -26.78 13.51 18.98
N SER A 124 -27.34 12.50 18.31
CA SER A 124 -26.98 11.08 18.41
C SER A 124 -25.67 10.84 17.67
N GLY A 125 -24.57 10.54 18.38
CA GLY A 125 -23.27 10.24 17.77
C GLY A 125 -22.05 10.76 18.55
N VAL A 126 -22.12 10.86 19.87
CA VAL A 126 -21.02 11.39 20.69
C VAL A 126 -20.00 10.29 20.96
N ASP A 127 -19.07 10.09 20.03
CA ASP A 127 -18.15 8.95 20.02
C ASP A 127 -16.81 9.20 20.73
N HIS A 128 -16.60 10.37 21.33
CA HIS A 128 -15.32 10.70 22.02
C HIS A 128 -15.58 11.44 23.34
N LEU A 129 -16.16 10.74 24.31
CA LEU A 129 -16.31 11.23 25.67
C LEU A 129 -15.01 10.98 26.45
N ASN A 130 -14.55 11.99 27.20
CA ASN A 130 -13.38 11.83 28.07
C ASN A 130 -13.82 11.73 29.54
N PRO A 131 -13.02 11.08 30.42
CA PRO A 131 -13.32 11.01 31.85
C PRO A 131 -13.53 12.38 32.51
N SER A 132 -12.84 13.42 32.04
CA SER A 132 -12.93 14.79 32.58
C SER A 132 -14.25 15.48 32.29
N SER A 133 -14.94 15.11 31.21
CA SER A 133 -16.29 15.61 30.86
C SER A 133 -17.39 14.99 31.72
N TRP A 134 -17.07 13.96 32.51
CA TRP A 134 -18.05 13.22 33.30
C TRP A 134 -18.31 13.87 34.66
N THR A 135 -19.52 14.39 34.86
CA THR A 135 -19.91 15.09 36.10
C THR A 135 -20.69 14.22 37.09
N GLY A 136 -21.13 13.03 36.68
CA GLY A 136 -21.84 12.09 37.55
C GLY A 136 -20.92 11.31 38.49
N ASP A 137 -21.48 10.79 39.59
CA ASP A 137 -20.73 9.92 40.52
C ASP A 137 -20.34 8.60 39.85
N VAL A 138 -19.03 8.38 39.72
CA VAL A 138 -18.42 7.20 39.10
C VAL A 138 -17.66 6.32 40.10
N CYS A 139 -17.78 6.60 41.40
CA CYS A 139 -17.08 5.85 42.44
C CYS A 139 -17.71 4.46 42.65
N VAL A 140 -16.89 3.40 42.60
CA VAL A 140 -17.39 2.01 42.64
C VAL A 140 -17.99 1.61 44.01
N LYS A 141 -17.58 2.26 45.11
CA LYS A 141 -18.16 1.99 46.44
C LYS A 141 -19.67 2.23 46.47
N ASN A 142 -20.13 3.27 45.76
CA ASN A 142 -21.52 3.73 45.74
C ASN A 142 -22.43 2.85 44.85
N VAL A 143 -21.84 1.91 44.10
CA VAL A 143 -22.58 1.01 43.20
C VAL A 143 -23.00 -0.26 43.92
N CYS A 144 -24.30 -0.57 43.91
CA CYS A 144 -24.79 -1.90 44.27
C CYS A 144 -25.12 -2.70 43.00
N LEU A 145 -24.22 -3.57 42.56
CA LEU A 145 -24.36 -4.34 41.32
C LEU A 145 -25.65 -5.14 41.24
N ARG A 146 -26.07 -5.74 42.36
CA ARG A 146 -27.32 -6.52 42.43
C ARG A 146 -28.54 -5.64 42.18
N ASN A 147 -28.61 -4.50 42.86
CA ASN A 147 -29.72 -3.57 42.71
C ASN A 147 -29.76 -3.00 41.28
N CYS A 148 -28.61 -2.58 40.73
CA CYS A 148 -28.54 -2.08 39.36
C CYS A 148 -28.99 -3.13 38.33
N TRP A 149 -28.62 -4.40 38.55
CA TRP A 149 -29.03 -5.51 37.68
C TRP A 149 -30.54 -5.75 37.75
N ASP A 150 -31.10 -5.88 38.95
CA ASP A 150 -32.53 -6.15 39.17
C ASP A 150 -33.41 -4.97 38.73
N GLU A 151 -32.98 -3.72 38.96
CA GLU A 151 -33.69 -2.52 38.52
C GLU A 151 -33.71 -2.42 36.98
N GLY A 152 -32.57 -2.67 36.32
CA GLY A 152 -32.52 -2.72 34.86
C GLY A 152 -33.41 -3.82 34.27
N ARG A 153 -33.49 -4.99 34.91
CA ARG A 153 -34.45 -6.05 34.51
C ARG A 153 -35.90 -5.56 34.63
N GLY A 154 -36.27 -4.94 35.75
CA GLY A 154 -37.61 -4.38 35.93
C GLY A 154 -37.95 -3.30 34.90
N MET A 155 -36.99 -2.45 34.52
CA MET A 155 -37.17 -1.48 33.44
C MET A 155 -37.36 -2.16 32.07
N ALA A 156 -36.67 -3.27 31.82
CA ALA A 156 -36.85 -4.06 30.59
C ALA A 156 -38.24 -4.71 30.53
N GLU A 157 -38.69 -5.33 31.62
CA GLU A 157 -40.03 -5.93 31.75
C GLU A 157 -41.12 -4.90 31.46
N ASN A 158 -41.00 -3.69 32.02
CA ASN A 158 -41.92 -2.59 31.77
C ASN A 158 -41.89 -2.12 30.30
N ALA A 159 -40.71 -1.99 29.71
CA ALA A 159 -40.57 -1.56 28.31
C ALA A 159 -41.17 -2.58 27.33
N LEU A 160 -40.89 -3.87 27.53
CA LEU A 160 -41.41 -4.97 26.74
C LEU A 160 -42.94 -5.09 26.87
N SER A 161 -43.46 -4.97 28.09
CA SER A 161 -44.91 -4.94 28.35
C SER A 161 -45.58 -3.75 27.65
N GLY A 162 -44.97 -2.55 27.71
CA GLY A 162 -45.46 -1.37 27.01
C GLY A 162 -45.46 -1.52 25.49
N ALA A 163 -44.51 -2.27 24.94
CA ALA A 163 -44.43 -2.60 23.52
C ALA A 163 -45.32 -3.79 23.09
N SER A 164 -46.12 -4.36 24.01
CA SER A 164 -46.93 -5.57 23.77
C SER A 164 -46.11 -6.80 23.35
N VAL A 165 -44.86 -6.90 23.83
CA VAL A 165 -43.99 -8.07 23.67
C VAL A 165 -43.86 -8.75 25.04
N PRO A 166 -44.84 -9.56 25.46
CA PRO A 166 -44.77 -10.22 26.76
C PRO A 166 -43.62 -11.24 26.77
N PHE A 167 -42.71 -11.11 27.73
CA PHE A 167 -41.58 -12.00 27.90
C PHE A 167 -41.38 -12.34 29.38
N GLU A 168 -41.23 -13.63 29.68
CA GLU A 168 -41.11 -14.14 31.04
C GLU A 168 -39.62 -14.41 31.37
N PHE A 169 -39.11 -13.73 32.39
CA PHE A 169 -37.71 -13.85 32.82
C PHE A 169 -37.50 -14.90 33.92
N ASP A 170 -38.56 -15.52 34.43
CA ASP A 170 -38.45 -16.60 35.41
C ASP A 170 -37.54 -17.74 34.91
N ALA A 171 -36.54 -18.09 35.72
CA ALA A 171 -35.52 -19.05 35.35
C ALA A 171 -36.09 -20.47 35.15
N ALA A 172 -37.15 -20.86 35.89
CA ALA A 172 -37.78 -22.16 35.73
C ALA A 172 -38.58 -22.23 34.43
N VAL A 173 -39.29 -21.15 34.07
CA VAL A 173 -40.00 -21.03 32.78
C VAL A 173 -39.01 -21.07 31.62
N LEU A 174 -37.92 -20.31 31.69
CA LEU A 174 -36.88 -20.30 30.67
C LEU A 174 -36.21 -21.67 30.50
N CYS A 175 -35.87 -22.34 31.61
CA CYS A 175 -35.31 -23.69 31.61
C CYS A 175 -36.27 -24.72 30.99
N ALA A 176 -37.55 -24.66 31.36
CA ALA A 176 -38.58 -25.53 30.79
C ALA A 176 -38.72 -25.31 29.27
N SER A 177 -38.70 -24.06 28.82
CA SER A 177 -38.77 -23.72 27.38
C SER A 177 -37.58 -24.22 26.57
N ALA A 178 -36.45 -24.51 27.22
CA ALA A 178 -35.22 -24.97 26.60
C ALA A 178 -34.94 -26.46 26.83
N GLY A 179 -35.97 -27.25 27.17
CA GLY A 179 -35.84 -28.69 27.37
C GLY A 179 -35.02 -29.08 28.61
N GLY A 180 -35.01 -28.24 29.65
CA GLY A 180 -34.25 -28.47 30.88
C GLY A 180 -32.80 -27.99 30.85
N LEU A 181 -32.39 -27.32 29.77
CA LEU A 181 -31.06 -26.72 29.66
C LEU A 181 -30.98 -25.42 30.49
N THR A 182 -29.82 -25.17 31.08
CA THR A 182 -29.56 -23.93 31.80
C THR A 182 -29.54 -22.74 30.84
N ILE A 183 -30.44 -21.80 31.06
CA ILE A 183 -30.53 -20.56 30.31
C ILE A 183 -29.86 -19.43 31.07
N ASP A 184 -29.01 -18.69 30.38
CA ASP A 184 -28.46 -17.41 30.83
C ASP A 184 -28.39 -16.45 29.63
N LEU A 185 -28.02 -15.20 29.87
CA LEU A 185 -27.99 -14.18 28.80
C LEU A 185 -26.96 -14.50 27.70
N MET A 186 -25.93 -15.30 27.97
CA MET A 186 -24.97 -15.77 26.96
C MET A 186 -25.44 -17.05 26.26
N LYS A 187 -26.38 -17.78 26.87
CA LYS A 187 -26.96 -19.03 26.39
C LYS A 187 -28.48 -18.94 26.29
N PRO A 188 -29.01 -18.10 25.38
CA PRO A 188 -30.44 -17.85 25.27
C PRO A 188 -31.25 -19.12 25.00
N PHE A 189 -30.68 -20.11 24.30
CA PHE A 189 -31.33 -21.39 24.03
C PHE A 189 -30.64 -22.58 24.72
N GLY A 190 -29.83 -22.32 25.76
CA GLY A 190 -29.07 -23.34 26.49
C GLY A 190 -27.71 -23.67 25.87
N GLN A 191 -27.39 -23.02 24.75
CA GLN A 191 -26.12 -23.12 24.05
C GLN A 191 -25.55 -21.71 23.82
N TYR A 192 -24.21 -21.60 23.78
CA TYR A 192 -23.56 -20.34 23.43
C TYR A 192 -23.90 -19.94 22.01
N VAL A 193 -24.29 -18.69 21.84
CA VAL A 193 -24.46 -18.04 20.53
C VAL A 193 -23.19 -17.28 20.16
N GLY A 194 -22.82 -17.27 18.88
CA GLY A 194 -21.56 -16.69 18.37
C GLY A 194 -20.86 -17.63 17.37
N VAL A 195 -19.60 -17.34 17.03
CA VAL A 195 -18.76 -18.24 16.20
C VAL A 195 -18.42 -19.51 16.99
N ASN A 196 -19.12 -20.60 16.69
CA ASN A 196 -18.80 -21.94 17.16
C ASN A 196 -18.37 -22.80 15.97
N ASP A 197 -17.13 -23.29 15.97
CA ASP A 197 -16.65 -24.32 15.02
C ASP A 197 -17.46 -25.62 15.08
N SER A 198 -18.25 -25.80 16.15
CA SER A 198 -18.98 -27.03 16.46
C SER A 198 -20.41 -27.07 15.93
N ILE A 199 -20.92 -26.03 15.27
CA ILE A 199 -22.27 -26.02 14.68
C ILE A 199 -22.16 -26.17 13.16
N VAL A 200 -21.56 -27.29 12.75
CA VAL A 200 -21.88 -27.90 11.45
C VAL A 200 -22.97 -28.94 11.75
N ASN A 201 -24.19 -28.65 11.30
CA ASN A 201 -25.38 -29.53 11.35
C ASN A 201 -26.17 -29.59 12.67
N THR A 202 -27.05 -28.61 12.91
CA THR A 202 -28.43 -28.87 13.37
C THR A 202 -29.27 -27.60 13.25
N VAL A 203 -29.76 -27.30 12.05
CA VAL A 203 -31.07 -26.66 11.89
C VAL A 203 -31.84 -27.50 10.88
N THR A 204 -32.64 -28.42 11.40
CA THR A 204 -33.66 -29.14 10.63
C THR A 204 -34.93 -28.31 10.53
N ASN A 205 -35.45 -28.27 9.30
CA ASN A 205 -36.86 -28.12 8.89
C ASN A 205 -37.34 -26.74 8.42
N ALA A 206 -36.98 -26.41 7.17
CA ALA A 206 -37.97 -25.93 6.20
C ALA A 206 -38.12 -27.01 5.10
N PRO A 207 -39.35 -27.44 4.70
CA PRO A 207 -39.52 -28.50 3.73
C PRO A 207 -39.28 -28.02 2.29
N ASN A 208 -38.30 -28.65 1.65
CA ASN A 208 -38.21 -29.11 0.26
C ASN A 208 -38.83 -28.27 -0.88
N ASN A 209 -37.97 -27.90 -1.84
CA ASN A 209 -38.09 -28.53 -3.17
C ASN A 209 -36.72 -28.74 -3.82
N PRO A 210 -36.47 -29.90 -4.48
CA PRO A 210 -35.14 -30.36 -4.86
C PRO A 210 -34.81 -30.00 -6.30
N SER A 211 -33.53 -29.72 -6.57
CA SER A 211 -32.87 -30.14 -7.82
C SER A 211 -31.35 -30.19 -7.59
N ASN A 212 -30.87 -31.43 -7.55
CA ASN A 212 -29.50 -31.92 -7.73
C ASN A 212 -28.63 -31.04 -8.65
N VAL A 213 -27.30 -30.94 -8.51
CA VAL A 213 -26.36 -32.07 -8.67
C VAL A 213 -24.99 -31.77 -8.02
N ASN A 214 -24.57 -32.72 -7.18
CA ASN A 214 -23.24 -33.25 -6.87
C ASN A 214 -22.01 -32.34 -6.72
N SER A 215 -21.56 -32.30 -5.48
CA SER A 215 -20.19 -32.07 -5.03
C SER A 215 -19.19 -33.05 -5.65
N SER A 216 -18.02 -32.52 -6.02
CA SER A 216 -16.77 -33.28 -6.00
C SER A 216 -15.74 -32.51 -5.17
N VAL A 217 -15.04 -33.27 -4.34
CA VAL A 217 -14.13 -32.88 -3.25
C VAL A 217 -12.92 -32.10 -3.77
N ALA A 218 -12.55 -31.00 -3.11
CA ALA A 218 -11.24 -30.37 -3.30
C ALA A 218 -10.67 -29.84 -1.98
N SER A 219 -9.39 -30.17 -1.80
CA SER A 219 -8.47 -29.89 -0.70
C SER A 219 -8.14 -28.40 -0.52
N ASP A 220 -7.74 -28.05 0.71
CA ASP A 220 -7.18 -26.77 1.14
C ASP A 220 -6.26 -26.08 0.10
N GLN A 221 -6.70 -24.92 -0.37
CA GLN A 221 -5.86 -23.83 -0.85
C GLN A 221 -6.48 -22.48 -0.44
N PRO A 222 -5.66 -21.44 -0.16
CA PRO A 222 -6.14 -20.14 0.27
C PRO A 222 -6.87 -19.42 -0.88
N LEU A 223 -8.10 -18.97 -0.59
CA LEU A 223 -8.95 -18.22 -1.52
C LEU A 223 -8.35 -16.84 -1.80
N ILE A 224 -7.89 -16.67 -3.04
CA ILE A 224 -7.66 -15.36 -3.68
C ILE A 224 -9.05 -14.77 -3.93
N VAL A 225 -9.33 -13.59 -3.36
CA VAL A 225 -10.51 -12.80 -3.71
C VAL A 225 -10.27 -12.21 -5.10
N GLU A 226 -10.88 -12.82 -6.11
CA GLU A 226 -11.06 -12.21 -7.42
C GLU A 226 -12.05 -11.04 -7.27
N SER A 227 -11.54 -9.82 -7.30
CA SER A 227 -12.36 -8.62 -7.47
C SER A 227 -12.81 -8.56 -8.93
N ASP A 228 -14.09 -8.86 -9.12
CA ASP A 228 -14.79 -8.85 -10.40
C ASP A 228 -14.78 -7.45 -11.03
N SER A 229 -14.19 -7.38 -12.22
CA SER A 229 -14.01 -6.17 -13.02
C SER A 229 -15.23 -5.97 -13.93
N SER A 230 -16.27 -5.31 -13.45
CA SER A 230 -17.33 -4.79 -14.33
C SER A 230 -18.25 -3.74 -13.70
N HIS A 231 -17.71 -2.56 -13.35
CA HIS A 231 -18.50 -1.31 -13.39
C HIS A 231 -17.57 -0.08 -13.40
N LEU A 232 -16.95 0.19 -14.55
CA LEU A 232 -16.35 1.50 -14.82
C LEU A 232 -17.47 2.42 -15.32
N GLY A 233 -18.08 3.14 -14.37
CA GLY A 233 -19.03 4.21 -14.63
C GLY A 233 -18.64 5.46 -13.84
N ASP A 234 -17.85 6.32 -14.48
CA ASP A 234 -17.93 7.77 -14.38
C ASP A 234 -17.92 8.41 -12.96
N GLU A 235 -16.77 8.35 -12.27
CA GLU A 235 -16.43 9.29 -11.18
C GLU A 235 -15.14 10.07 -11.47
N ASN A 236 -14.90 10.44 -12.73
CA ASN A 236 -13.70 11.18 -13.15
C ASN A 236 -13.87 12.71 -13.17
N SER A 237 -14.89 13.27 -12.51
CA SER A 237 -15.28 14.68 -12.71
C SER A 237 -15.07 15.63 -11.53
N LEU A 238 -14.45 15.24 -10.40
CA LEU A 238 -14.21 16.19 -9.29
C LEU A 238 -12.74 16.48 -8.94
N GLU A 239 -11.78 15.61 -9.29
CA GLU A 239 -10.36 15.82 -8.92
C GLU A 239 -9.52 16.49 -10.02
N GLN A 240 -10.08 16.74 -11.22
CA GLN A 240 -9.43 17.54 -12.27
C GLN A 240 -9.47 19.06 -12.00
N LEU A 241 -10.01 19.49 -10.87
CA LEU A 241 -10.06 20.90 -10.46
C LEU A 241 -9.02 21.28 -9.39
N LEU A 242 -8.15 20.35 -8.97
CA LEU A 242 -7.05 20.67 -8.05
C LEU A 242 -5.73 20.84 -8.82
N PRO A 243 -5.04 22.00 -8.70
CA PRO A 243 -3.77 22.21 -9.36
C PRO A 243 -2.68 21.26 -8.83
N PRO A 244 -1.66 20.93 -9.63
CA PRO A 244 -0.53 20.14 -9.18
C PRO A 244 0.14 20.83 -7.98
N LEU A 245 0.40 20.08 -6.91
CA LEU A 245 1.10 20.59 -5.73
C LEU A 245 2.57 20.87 -6.09
N GLY A 246 2.78 22.07 -6.60
CA GLY A 246 4.07 22.70 -6.93
C GLY A 246 3.96 24.22 -7.01
N THR A 247 2.79 24.78 -6.74
CA THR A 247 2.57 26.21 -6.48
C THR A 247 1.51 26.32 -5.39
N THR A 248 1.94 26.30 -4.13
CA THR A 248 1.10 26.87 -3.08
C THR A 248 1.03 28.37 -3.34
N GLU A 249 -0.17 28.93 -3.50
CA GLU A 249 -0.42 30.37 -3.68
C GLU A 249 -0.02 31.24 -2.46
N ASN A 250 0.87 30.77 -1.58
CA ASN A 250 1.41 31.51 -0.45
C ASN A 250 2.95 31.62 -0.43
N ASP A 251 3.65 31.20 -1.50
CA ASP A 251 5.11 31.38 -1.60
C ASP A 251 5.57 32.83 -1.86
N ASN A 252 4.64 33.80 -1.83
CA ASN A 252 4.92 35.23 -2.01
C ASN A 252 4.80 36.07 -0.72
N GLU A 253 4.61 35.49 0.47
CA GLU A 253 4.69 36.30 1.70
C GLU A 253 6.16 36.56 2.09
N PRO A 254 6.58 37.85 2.19
CA PRO A 254 7.92 38.18 2.63
C PRO A 254 8.15 37.78 4.10
N PRO A 255 9.42 37.58 4.53
CA PRO A 255 9.75 37.27 5.92
C PRO A 255 9.16 38.34 6.87
N PRO A 256 8.78 37.96 8.10
CA PRO A 256 8.21 38.90 9.05
C PRO A 256 9.24 39.99 9.40
N THR A 257 8.81 41.24 9.32
CA THR A 257 9.58 42.40 9.75
C THR A 257 9.86 42.31 11.25
N GLU A 258 11.08 42.71 11.66
CA GLU A 258 11.59 42.63 13.04
C GLU A 258 10.52 43.02 14.10
N GLY A 259 10.29 42.11 15.06
CA GLY A 259 9.59 42.45 16.30
C GLY A 259 8.21 41.82 16.54
N THR A 260 7.67 40.98 15.64
CA THR A 260 6.45 40.21 15.91
C THR A 260 6.67 38.70 15.82
N ALA A 261 6.67 38.02 16.96
CA ALA A 261 6.78 36.56 17.03
C ALA A 261 5.52 35.92 16.42
N LYS A 262 5.60 35.52 15.14
CA LYS A 262 4.54 34.75 14.46
C LYS A 262 4.55 33.32 15.03
N ARG A 263 3.38 32.80 15.44
CA ARG A 263 3.21 31.44 15.97
C ARG A 263 3.78 30.42 14.96
N GLY A 264 4.67 29.53 15.40
CA GLY A 264 5.25 28.49 14.54
C GLY A 264 6.58 28.85 13.84
N TRP A 265 7.19 29.98 14.16
CA TRP A 265 8.51 30.39 13.62
C TRP A 265 9.50 30.74 14.73
N VAL A 266 10.79 30.50 14.50
CA VAL A 266 11.89 30.87 15.37
C VAL A 266 12.97 31.58 14.56
N ASP A 267 13.53 32.65 15.11
CA ASP A 267 14.70 33.32 14.53
C ASP A 267 15.97 32.59 14.98
N PHE A 268 16.78 32.19 14.00
CA PHE A 268 18.09 31.59 14.22
C PHE A 268 19.11 32.31 13.33
N ASP A 269 19.97 33.11 13.95
CA ASP A 269 21.04 33.86 13.29
C ASP A 269 20.56 34.78 12.15
N GLY A 270 19.44 35.48 12.37
CA GLY A 270 18.85 36.42 11.42
C GLY A 270 18.04 35.76 10.30
N ARG A 271 17.79 34.44 10.39
CA ARG A 271 16.92 33.69 9.48
C ARG A 271 15.74 33.10 10.23
N TRP A 272 14.54 33.36 9.72
CA TRP A 272 13.30 32.79 10.25
C TRP A 272 13.12 31.35 9.77
N VAL A 273 13.03 30.42 10.72
CA VAL A 273 12.83 28.99 10.48
C VAL A 273 11.51 28.54 11.07
N ARG A 274 10.72 27.72 10.35
CA ARG A 274 9.51 27.13 10.93
C ARG A 274 9.87 26.11 12.03
N LEU A 275 9.20 26.23 13.17
CA LEU A 275 9.33 25.32 14.31
C LEU A 275 9.00 23.88 13.91
N GLU A 276 8.00 23.65 13.06
CA GLU A 276 7.64 22.33 12.53
C GLU A 276 8.77 21.71 11.72
N SER A 277 9.40 22.50 10.83
CA SER A 277 10.53 22.06 10.00
C SER A 277 11.77 21.78 10.86
N ALA A 278 12.09 22.65 11.81
CA ALA A 278 13.21 22.47 12.73
C ALA A 278 13.00 21.25 13.64
N THR A 279 11.81 21.09 14.22
CA THR A 279 11.48 19.95 15.09
C THR A 279 11.55 18.64 14.31
N ARG A 280 11.02 18.62 13.08
CA ARG A 280 11.10 17.46 12.17
C ARG A 280 12.55 17.07 11.84
N ILE A 281 13.44 18.03 11.61
CA ILE A 281 14.86 17.76 11.31
C ILE A 281 15.62 17.28 12.55
N ILE A 282 15.28 17.83 13.73
CA ILE A 282 15.93 17.48 15.00
C ILE A 282 15.47 16.10 15.52
N THR A 283 14.21 15.71 15.29
CA THR A 283 13.63 14.47 15.83
C THR A 283 13.62 13.30 14.85
N SER A 284 13.76 13.55 13.55
CA SER A 284 13.70 12.49 12.53
C SER A 284 15.09 12.12 12.03
N THR A 285 15.55 10.91 12.31
CA THR A 285 16.90 10.44 11.93
C THR A 285 16.99 9.86 10.52
N LYS A 286 15.88 9.68 9.79
CA LYS A 286 15.86 9.23 8.38
C LYS A 286 14.67 9.83 7.62
N SER A 287 14.86 10.12 6.34
CA SER A 287 13.81 10.61 5.44
C SER A 287 12.75 9.53 5.22
N LYS A 288 11.53 9.75 5.72
CA LYS A 288 10.35 8.85 5.63
C LYS A 288 9.22 9.46 4.78
N GLU A 289 9.57 10.25 3.77
CA GLU A 289 8.59 10.86 2.86
C GLU A 289 7.93 9.77 1.99
N LYS A 290 6.65 9.92 1.63
CA LYS A 290 5.96 9.02 0.67
C LYS A 290 6.34 9.33 -0.76
N SER A 291 6.37 8.33 -1.64
CA SER A 291 6.56 8.59 -3.08
C SER A 291 5.51 9.59 -3.59
N THR A 292 5.98 10.64 -4.28
CA THR A 292 5.12 11.67 -4.88
C THR A 292 4.25 11.10 -6.00
N ASP A 293 4.65 9.99 -6.62
CA ASP A 293 3.86 9.23 -7.60
C ASP A 293 2.74 8.40 -6.93
N ARG A 294 1.48 8.62 -7.38
CA ARG A 294 0.26 7.97 -6.86
C ARG A 294 0.28 6.45 -7.03
N LEU A 295 0.75 5.92 -8.16
CA LEU A 295 0.77 4.47 -8.39
C LEU A 295 1.72 3.78 -7.40
N ARG A 296 2.86 4.42 -7.11
CA ARG A 296 3.81 3.94 -6.11
C ARG A 296 3.28 4.06 -4.68
N ARG A 297 2.53 5.13 -4.39
CA ARG A 297 1.92 5.38 -3.09
C ARG A 297 0.82 4.38 -2.73
N VAL A 298 0.04 3.96 -3.73
CA VAL A 298 -1.00 2.92 -3.59
C VAL A 298 -0.39 1.54 -3.29
N ILE A 299 0.87 1.33 -3.66
CA ILE A 299 1.63 0.08 -3.42
C ILE A 299 2.43 0.14 -2.11
N GLY A 300 2.45 1.29 -1.40
CA GLY A 300 3.14 1.44 -0.11
C GLY A 300 4.59 1.93 -0.19
N TYR A 301 5.05 2.41 -1.34
CA TYR A 301 6.45 2.85 -1.51
C TYR A 301 6.74 4.24 -0.91
N THR A 302 7.85 4.34 -0.19
CA THR A 302 8.44 5.60 0.30
C THR A 302 9.20 6.33 -0.81
N GLN A 303 9.41 7.65 -0.65
CA GLN A 303 10.16 8.53 -1.55
C GLN A 303 11.66 8.21 -1.58
N TYR A 304 12.15 7.58 -0.51
CA TYR A 304 13.49 7.05 -0.36
C TYR A 304 13.36 5.61 0.14
N PRO A 305 13.79 4.59 -0.63
CA PRO A 305 13.72 3.20 -0.19
C PRO A 305 14.47 3.02 1.12
N SER A 306 13.87 2.30 2.07
CA SER A 306 14.56 1.85 3.28
C SER A 306 15.71 0.93 2.85
N ASN A 307 16.96 1.36 3.06
CA ASN A 307 18.14 0.51 2.89
C ASN A 307 18.03 -0.71 3.83
N ILE A 308 17.44 -1.79 3.34
CA ILE A 308 17.63 -3.12 3.91
C ILE A 308 18.93 -3.64 3.29
N SER A 309 20.03 -3.49 3.99
CA SER A 309 21.21 -4.33 3.75
C SER A 309 21.98 -4.53 5.04
N GLN A 310 21.82 -5.74 5.60
CA GLN A 310 22.95 -6.46 6.18
C GLN A 310 23.72 -7.09 5.01
N SER A 311 24.44 -6.29 4.22
CA SER A 311 25.43 -6.83 3.30
C SER A 311 26.73 -6.03 3.44
N ASP A 312 27.85 -6.73 3.43
CA ASP A 312 29.20 -6.16 3.48
C ASP A 312 29.65 -5.66 2.08
N GLY A 313 28.77 -5.72 1.08
CA GLY A 313 29.01 -5.23 -0.27
C GLY A 313 28.68 -3.73 -0.38
N ILE A 314 29.65 -2.93 -0.84
CA ILE A 314 29.52 -1.47 -1.05
C ILE A 314 28.34 -1.10 -1.98
N LEU A 315 27.86 -2.05 -2.80
CA LEU A 315 26.75 -1.91 -3.74
C LEU A 315 25.43 -2.55 -3.27
N GLY A 316 25.42 -3.29 -2.15
CA GLY A 316 24.33 -4.21 -1.83
C GLY A 316 24.36 -5.46 -2.73
N ASP A 317 23.73 -6.56 -2.29
CA ASP A 317 23.58 -7.78 -3.12
C ASP A 317 22.27 -7.78 -3.92
N LEU A 318 21.60 -6.62 -3.96
CA LEU A 318 20.26 -6.44 -4.50
C LEU A 318 20.22 -5.22 -5.43
N CYS A 319 19.53 -5.35 -6.56
CA CYS A 319 19.06 -4.23 -7.37
C CYS A 319 17.70 -3.76 -6.83
N LEU A 320 17.60 -2.49 -6.44
CA LEU A 320 16.40 -1.90 -5.80
C LEU A 320 15.62 -1.00 -6.77
N ILE A 321 14.33 -0.81 -6.49
CA ILE A 321 13.57 0.32 -7.05
C ILE A 321 14.21 1.64 -6.58
N ASP A 322 14.18 2.66 -7.43
CA ASP A 322 14.83 3.97 -7.28
C ASP A 322 16.36 3.98 -7.30
N GLN A 323 17.00 2.82 -7.40
CA GLN A 323 18.43 2.75 -7.70
C GLN A 323 18.70 3.32 -9.11
N ILE A 324 19.87 3.93 -9.27
CA ILE A 324 20.35 4.36 -10.58
C ILE A 324 21.08 3.20 -11.24
N VAL A 325 20.70 2.90 -12.46
CA VAL A 325 21.38 1.94 -13.33
C VAL A 325 21.84 2.63 -14.60
N LEU A 326 22.92 2.14 -15.19
CA LEU A 326 23.33 2.51 -16.53
C LEU A 326 22.79 1.49 -17.52
N ALA A 327 22.39 1.94 -18.70
CA ALA A 327 21.92 1.06 -19.76
C ALA A 327 22.34 1.56 -21.13
N LEU A 328 22.38 0.66 -22.10
CA LEU A 328 22.52 1.05 -23.50
C LEU A 328 21.16 1.34 -24.11
N ALA A 329 21.11 2.36 -24.96
CA ALA A 329 19.97 2.65 -25.80
C ALA A 329 20.41 3.02 -27.22
N ARG A 330 19.56 2.67 -28.18
CA ARG A 330 19.73 3.08 -29.58
C ARG A 330 19.00 4.39 -29.82
N ILE A 331 19.74 5.44 -30.14
CA ILE A 331 19.22 6.76 -30.50
C ILE A 331 19.60 7.00 -31.96
N GLY A 332 18.64 6.85 -32.86
CA GLY A 332 18.91 6.86 -34.31
C GLY A 332 19.80 5.68 -34.74
N SER A 333 20.96 5.99 -35.32
CA SER A 333 21.99 5.01 -35.71
C SER A 333 23.05 4.78 -34.62
N GLU A 334 22.99 5.53 -33.50
CA GLU A 334 24.02 5.50 -32.47
C GLU A 334 23.59 4.64 -31.27
N ILE A 335 24.56 3.95 -30.67
CA ILE A 335 24.44 3.29 -29.36
C ILE A 335 25.02 4.22 -28.31
N SER A 336 24.16 4.66 -27.39
CA SER A 336 24.51 5.62 -26.35
C SER A 336 24.18 5.06 -24.97
N LEU A 337 24.92 5.54 -23.98
CA LEU A 337 24.63 5.31 -22.58
C LEU A 337 23.45 6.15 -22.13
N ILE A 338 22.59 5.57 -21.31
CA ILE A 338 21.55 6.28 -20.58
C ILE A 338 21.70 5.98 -19.08
N ALA A 339 21.55 7.00 -18.24
CA ALA A 339 21.39 6.83 -16.81
C ALA A 339 19.90 6.75 -16.49
N VAL A 340 19.49 5.73 -15.76
CA VAL A 340 18.08 5.39 -15.55
C VAL A 340 17.79 5.20 -14.08
N ARG A 341 16.80 5.92 -13.57
CA ARG A 341 16.22 5.65 -12.26
C ARG A 341 15.22 4.51 -12.38
N VAL A 342 15.49 3.40 -11.71
CA VAL A 342 14.63 2.21 -11.74
C VAL A 342 13.26 2.55 -11.18
N THR A 343 12.21 2.32 -11.97
CA THR A 343 10.83 2.54 -11.54
C THR A 343 10.03 1.29 -11.24
N SER A 344 10.35 0.18 -11.91
CA SER A 344 9.74 -1.11 -11.62
C SER A 344 10.66 -2.25 -12.02
N ILE A 345 10.59 -3.35 -11.28
CA ILE A 345 11.28 -4.61 -11.59
C ILE A 345 10.21 -5.68 -11.79
N ARG A 346 10.27 -6.39 -12.92
CA ARG A 346 9.34 -7.46 -13.29
C ARG A 346 10.09 -8.77 -13.49
N VAL A 347 9.62 -9.83 -12.85
CA VAL A 347 10.13 -11.19 -13.00
C VAL A 347 9.04 -12.06 -13.64
N GLY A 348 9.29 -12.55 -14.86
CA GLY A 348 8.30 -13.30 -15.62
C GLY A 348 7.21 -12.41 -16.21
N THR A 349 5.98 -12.94 -16.30
CA THR A 349 4.88 -12.27 -17.02
C THR A 349 4.11 -11.27 -16.18
N ASN A 350 4.01 -11.44 -14.85
CA ASN A 350 3.17 -10.57 -13.99
C ASN A 350 3.71 -10.28 -12.58
N SER A 351 4.87 -10.81 -12.18
CA SER A 351 5.36 -10.61 -10.80
C SER A 351 6.20 -9.34 -10.71
N HIS A 352 5.65 -8.29 -10.10
CA HIS A 352 6.40 -7.10 -9.72
C HIS A 352 7.12 -7.33 -8.39
N VAL A 353 8.38 -6.89 -8.30
CA VAL A 353 9.21 -7.05 -7.09
C VAL A 353 9.88 -5.73 -6.71
N GLU A 354 10.12 -5.53 -5.42
CA GLU A 354 10.77 -4.32 -4.88
C GLU A 354 12.29 -4.35 -5.06
N SER A 355 12.83 -5.56 -5.09
CA SER A 355 14.26 -5.83 -5.26
C SER A 355 14.48 -7.16 -5.96
N ILE A 356 15.66 -7.31 -6.55
CA ILE A 356 16.10 -8.58 -7.13
C ILE A 356 17.58 -8.80 -6.80
N SER A 357 17.96 -10.03 -6.48
CA SER A 357 19.37 -10.36 -6.23
C SER A 357 20.22 -10.19 -7.48
N LEU A 358 21.52 -9.90 -7.33
CA LEU A 358 22.46 -9.83 -8.45
C LEU A 358 22.51 -11.15 -9.26
N ASP A 359 22.40 -12.28 -8.56
CA ASP A 359 22.39 -13.62 -9.18
C ASP A 359 21.12 -13.82 -10.03
N ASP A 360 19.99 -13.30 -9.56
CA ASP A 360 18.71 -13.39 -10.27
C ASP A 360 18.56 -12.33 -11.36
N LEU A 361 19.28 -11.20 -11.26
CA LEU A 361 19.18 -10.09 -12.20
C LEU A 361 19.49 -10.57 -13.62
N ASN A 362 20.53 -11.37 -13.81
CA ASN A 362 20.95 -11.85 -15.12
C ASN A 362 20.00 -12.88 -15.76
N LYS A 363 18.87 -13.23 -15.12
CA LYS A 363 17.91 -14.18 -15.69
C LYS A 363 17.12 -13.55 -16.84
N PRO A 364 16.83 -14.29 -17.93
CA PRO A 364 16.22 -13.75 -19.15
C PRO A 364 14.76 -13.31 -18.97
N ASN A 365 14.11 -13.74 -17.89
CA ASN A 365 12.74 -13.37 -17.54
C ASN A 365 12.65 -12.07 -16.72
N VAL A 366 13.76 -11.39 -16.46
CA VAL A 366 13.78 -10.14 -15.72
C VAL A 366 13.70 -8.94 -16.67
N THR A 367 12.81 -8.00 -16.36
CA THR A 367 12.65 -6.77 -17.12
C THR A 367 12.54 -5.59 -16.15
N ILE A 368 13.29 -4.54 -16.42
CA ILE A 368 13.35 -3.34 -15.60
C ILE A 368 12.73 -2.19 -16.38
N ALA A 369 11.86 -1.40 -15.76
CA ALA A 369 11.44 -0.13 -16.32
C ALA A 369 12.03 1.02 -15.51
N GLY A 370 12.30 2.15 -16.15
CA GLY A 370 12.86 3.30 -15.47
C GLY A 370 12.74 4.61 -16.23
N GLN A 371 12.97 5.71 -15.52
CA GLN A 371 12.97 7.07 -16.06
C GLN A 371 14.39 7.49 -16.40
N VAL A 372 14.59 8.06 -17.59
CA VAL A 372 15.92 8.48 -18.05
C VAL A 372 16.28 9.85 -17.46
N LEU A 373 17.43 9.94 -16.80
CA LEU A 373 17.95 11.18 -16.19
C LEU A 373 18.46 12.12 -17.28
N GLU A 374 18.35 13.43 -17.06
CA GLU A 374 19.06 14.43 -17.86
C GLU A 374 20.38 14.80 -17.15
N LEU A 375 21.50 14.71 -17.87
CA LEU A 375 22.84 14.88 -17.30
C LEU A 375 23.53 16.09 -17.94
N ASP A 376 24.12 16.93 -17.10
CA ASP A 376 24.94 18.07 -17.49
C ASP A 376 26.42 17.74 -17.25
N GLU A 377 27.29 18.08 -18.19
CA GLU A 377 28.73 17.88 -18.04
C GLU A 377 29.40 19.13 -17.46
N GLN A 378 30.24 18.92 -16.45
CA GLN A 378 31.11 19.94 -15.88
C GLN A 378 32.40 19.30 -15.38
N ASP A 379 33.54 19.88 -15.73
CA ASP A 379 34.86 19.49 -15.21
C ASP A 379 35.13 17.97 -15.35
N ASN A 380 34.81 17.38 -16.51
CA ASN A 380 35.02 15.96 -16.83
C ASN A 380 34.18 14.99 -15.94
N SER A 381 33.10 15.50 -15.37
CA SER A 381 32.11 14.74 -14.59
C SER A 381 30.71 15.09 -15.08
N TRP A 382 29.80 14.14 -14.96
CA TRP A 382 28.41 14.28 -15.37
C TRP A 382 27.52 14.36 -14.14
N TYR A 383 26.65 15.35 -14.07
CA TYR A 383 25.78 15.63 -12.93
C TYR A 383 24.32 15.51 -13.35
N TRP A 384 23.51 14.91 -12.49
CA TRP A 384 22.07 14.92 -12.70
C TRP A 384 21.51 16.32 -12.45
N ASN A 385 20.88 16.92 -13.47
CA ASN A 385 20.36 18.28 -13.41
C ASN A 385 19.01 18.41 -12.69
N THR A 386 18.59 17.37 -11.94
CA THR A 386 17.30 17.21 -11.26
C THR A 386 16.08 17.02 -12.18
N HIS A 387 16.27 16.96 -13.49
CA HIS A 387 15.23 16.72 -14.48
C HIS A 387 15.37 15.34 -15.14
N TYR A 388 14.30 14.89 -15.77
CA TYR A 388 14.28 13.67 -16.56
C TYR A 388 14.08 14.04 -18.03
N VAL A 389 14.70 13.26 -18.91
CA VAL A 389 14.52 13.43 -20.36
C VAL A 389 13.03 13.33 -20.69
N PRO A 390 12.43 14.31 -21.39
CA PRO A 390 11.00 14.31 -21.65
C PRO A 390 10.60 13.30 -22.73
N ALA A 391 9.42 12.69 -22.57
CA ALA A 391 8.79 11.88 -23.60
C ALA A 391 8.21 12.75 -24.74
N LYS A 392 8.14 12.21 -25.95
CA LYS A 392 7.51 12.89 -27.10
C LYS A 392 6.07 13.29 -26.78
N ALA A 393 5.75 14.55 -27.06
CA ALA A 393 4.41 15.10 -26.86
C ALA A 393 3.40 14.44 -27.82
N THR A 394 2.50 13.61 -27.29
CA THR A 394 1.26 13.31 -28.00
C THR A 394 0.39 14.57 -27.96
N LYS A 395 -0.23 14.90 -29.10
CA LYS A 395 -1.01 16.13 -29.35
C LYS A 395 -2.27 16.23 -28.46
N SER A 396 -2.10 16.44 -27.16
CA SER A 396 -3.15 16.77 -26.22
C SER A 396 -2.75 18.01 -25.43
N THR A 397 -3.66 18.97 -25.41
CA THR A 397 -3.56 20.32 -24.83
C THR A 397 -3.29 20.30 -23.32
N GLY A 398 -2.29 21.08 -22.89
CA GLY A 398 -1.94 21.36 -21.48
C GLY A 398 -0.69 20.61 -21.02
N GLN A 399 0.51 21.17 -21.24
CA GLN A 399 1.77 20.42 -21.17
C GLN A 399 2.57 20.66 -19.89
N THR A 400 2.55 19.69 -18.98
CA THR A 400 3.76 19.26 -18.27
C THR A 400 4.36 18.10 -19.06
N SER A 401 5.63 18.18 -19.45
CA SER A 401 6.28 17.12 -20.23
C SER A 401 6.50 15.89 -19.35
N LYS A 402 5.81 14.78 -19.65
CA LYS A 402 6.00 13.52 -18.91
C LYS A 402 7.43 12.99 -19.11
N PRO A 403 8.07 12.40 -18.09
CA PRO A 403 9.40 11.82 -18.23
C PRO A 403 9.39 10.61 -19.18
N LEU A 404 10.50 10.42 -19.90
CA LEU A 404 10.73 9.29 -20.79
C LEU A 404 10.90 8.01 -19.98
N LEU A 405 9.93 7.10 -20.13
CA LEU A 405 9.97 5.77 -19.54
C LEU A 405 10.55 4.77 -20.54
N VAL A 406 11.55 4.01 -20.10
CA VAL A 406 12.20 2.95 -20.90
C VAL A 406 11.99 1.59 -20.25
N GLU A 407 11.86 0.56 -21.07
CA GLU A 407 11.82 -0.84 -20.65
C GLU A 407 13.11 -1.52 -21.11
N LEU A 408 13.82 -2.10 -20.17
CA LEU A 408 15.19 -2.60 -20.27
C LEU A 408 15.21 -4.08 -19.92
N LYS A 409 16.00 -4.85 -20.66
CA LYS A 409 16.33 -6.22 -20.26
C LYS A 409 17.51 -6.18 -19.31
N ALA A 410 17.56 -7.15 -18.40
CA ALA A 410 18.66 -7.19 -17.45
C ALA A 410 20.03 -7.31 -18.13
N SER A 411 20.10 -7.98 -19.29
CA SER A 411 21.32 -8.09 -20.11
C SER A 411 21.80 -6.75 -20.70
N THR A 412 20.98 -5.70 -20.64
CA THR A 412 21.31 -4.37 -21.19
C THR A 412 21.55 -3.32 -20.11
N ILE A 413 21.70 -3.72 -18.84
CA ILE A 413 21.92 -2.80 -17.73
C ILE A 413 23.17 -3.14 -16.91
N GLU A 414 23.71 -2.14 -16.23
CA GLU A 414 24.80 -2.23 -15.26
C GLU A 414 24.41 -1.45 -14.01
N LEU A 415 24.60 -2.06 -12.85
CA LEU A 415 24.37 -1.39 -11.58
C LEU A 415 25.51 -0.43 -11.28
N VAL A 416 25.17 0.77 -10.83
CA VAL A 416 26.14 1.80 -10.45
C VAL A 416 25.81 2.38 -9.09
N ASN A 417 26.85 2.84 -8.39
CA ASN A 417 26.73 3.63 -7.18
C ASN A 417 27.25 5.04 -7.45
N PRO A 418 26.40 5.94 -7.99
CA PRO A 418 26.83 7.31 -8.29
C PRO A 418 27.28 8.03 -7.02
N LYS A 419 28.32 8.84 -7.13
CA LYS A 419 28.77 9.69 -6.04
C LYS A 419 27.76 10.83 -5.86
N LEU A 420 27.58 11.29 -4.62
CA LEU A 420 26.85 12.54 -4.37
C LEU A 420 27.83 13.70 -4.41
N ALA A 421 27.50 14.72 -5.18
CA ALA A 421 28.29 15.94 -5.31
C ALA A 421 27.38 17.17 -5.31
N GLU A 422 27.93 18.31 -4.92
CA GLU A 422 27.23 19.59 -4.98
C GLU A 422 27.37 20.18 -6.39
N HIS A 423 26.24 20.42 -7.05
CA HIS A 423 26.16 21.05 -8.37
C HIS A 423 25.00 22.05 -8.35
N GLN A 424 25.27 23.30 -8.73
CA GLN A 424 24.29 24.40 -8.70
C GLN A 424 23.61 24.56 -7.32
N ASP A 425 24.39 24.57 -6.24
CA ASP A 425 23.93 24.68 -4.84
C ASP A 425 22.95 23.56 -4.40
N ARG A 426 22.98 22.41 -5.08
CA ARG A 426 22.16 21.23 -4.77
C ARG A 426 23.01 19.97 -4.70
N LEU A 427 22.68 19.08 -3.78
CA LEU A 427 23.29 17.76 -3.70
C LEU A 427 22.64 16.84 -4.74
N VAL A 428 23.40 16.44 -5.76
CA VAL A 428 22.92 15.62 -6.88
C VAL A 428 23.83 14.41 -7.12
N TRP A 429 23.38 13.46 -7.94
CA TRP A 429 24.22 12.35 -8.40
C TRP A 429 25.24 12.84 -9.42
N SER A 430 26.47 12.39 -9.26
CA SER A 430 27.60 12.64 -10.15
C SER A 430 28.24 11.34 -10.61
N PHE A 431 28.73 11.35 -11.85
CA PHE A 431 29.40 10.24 -12.51
C PHE A 431 30.70 10.72 -13.13
N GLU A 432 31.79 9.99 -12.94
CA GLU A 432 33.04 10.33 -13.61
C GLU A 432 32.98 9.89 -15.08
N PHE A 433 33.47 10.75 -15.99
CA PHE A 433 33.45 10.45 -17.42
C PHE A 433 34.11 9.11 -17.77
N ASN A 434 35.26 8.81 -17.16
CA ASN A 434 35.98 7.55 -17.40
C ASN A 434 35.18 6.32 -16.94
N GLU A 435 34.43 6.44 -15.84
CA GLU A 435 33.57 5.36 -15.33
C GLU A 435 32.40 5.10 -16.28
N LEU A 436 31.79 6.17 -16.81
CA LEU A 436 30.71 6.05 -17.80
C LEU A 436 31.20 5.40 -19.10
N MET A 437 32.37 5.79 -19.60
CA MET A 437 32.95 5.18 -20.81
C MET A 437 33.31 3.71 -20.59
N ALA A 438 33.88 3.35 -19.43
CA ALA A 438 34.14 1.95 -19.10
C ALA A 438 32.83 1.13 -18.99
N ALA A 439 31.78 1.71 -18.42
CA ALA A 439 30.47 1.07 -18.33
C ALA A 439 29.84 0.83 -19.72
N ILE A 440 30.01 1.77 -20.66
CA ILE A 440 29.58 1.61 -22.05
C ILE A 440 30.20 0.35 -22.68
N ASP A 441 31.51 0.19 -22.54
CA ASP A 441 32.25 -0.95 -23.11
C ASP A 441 31.82 -2.28 -22.47
N ILE A 442 31.66 -2.31 -21.14
CA ILE A 442 31.19 -3.48 -20.40
C ILE A 442 29.78 -3.88 -20.84
N LEU A 443 28.87 -2.90 -20.93
CA LEU A 443 27.50 -3.12 -21.35
C LEU A 443 27.42 -3.64 -22.79
N TRP A 444 28.26 -3.12 -23.69
CA TRP A 444 28.30 -3.61 -25.06
C TRP A 444 28.82 -5.04 -25.12
N ALA A 445 29.89 -5.37 -24.40
CA ALA A 445 30.41 -6.73 -24.31
C ALA A 445 29.34 -7.73 -23.80
N LYS A 446 28.50 -7.32 -22.84
CA LYS A 446 27.38 -8.14 -22.32
C LYS A 446 26.21 -8.29 -23.29
N SER A 447 25.93 -7.27 -24.10
CA SER A 447 24.71 -7.18 -24.90
C SER A 447 24.91 -7.38 -26.41
N ALA A 448 26.15 -7.50 -26.89
CA ALA A 448 26.47 -7.58 -28.33
C ALA A 448 25.75 -8.72 -29.06
N GLU A 449 25.65 -9.91 -28.45
CA GLU A 449 24.94 -11.07 -29.02
C GLU A 449 23.42 -10.83 -29.11
N GLU A 450 22.90 -9.99 -28.22
CA GLU A 450 21.50 -9.64 -28.09
C GLU A 450 21.22 -8.18 -28.48
N ALA A 451 22.01 -7.58 -29.38
CA ALA A 451 21.91 -6.15 -29.70
C ALA A 451 20.51 -5.69 -30.15
N HIS A 452 19.66 -6.60 -30.65
CA HIS A 452 18.25 -6.34 -30.98
C HIS A 452 17.35 -6.09 -29.76
N ASN A 453 17.78 -6.48 -28.56
CA ASN A 453 17.09 -6.25 -27.29
C ASN A 453 17.41 -4.88 -26.69
N ILE A 454 18.43 -4.18 -27.22
CA ILE A 454 18.74 -2.80 -26.81
C ILE A 454 17.55 -1.91 -27.21
N PRO A 455 16.96 -1.16 -26.26
CA PRO A 455 15.78 -0.34 -26.52
C PRO A 455 16.08 0.75 -27.55
N ILE A 456 15.12 1.00 -28.44
CA ILE A 456 15.16 2.13 -29.36
C ILE A 456 14.46 3.31 -28.71
N ILE A 457 15.21 4.40 -28.49
CA ILE A 457 14.68 5.62 -27.90
C ILE A 457 14.49 6.67 -28.98
N CYS A 458 13.25 7.13 -29.11
CA CYS A 458 12.89 8.24 -29.97
C CYS A 458 12.69 9.50 -29.11
N CYS A 459 13.76 10.23 -28.82
CA CYS A 459 13.68 11.51 -28.11
C CYS A 459 13.90 12.71 -29.07
N GLU A 460 13.40 13.88 -28.69
CA GLU A 460 13.60 15.13 -29.44
C GLU A 460 14.77 15.96 -28.90
N LYS A 461 15.14 15.82 -27.61
CA LYS A 461 16.18 16.61 -26.93
C LYS A 461 16.84 15.84 -25.78
N GLY A 462 18.11 16.12 -25.50
CA GLY A 462 18.84 15.62 -24.32
C GLY A 462 19.54 14.26 -24.48
N LEU A 463 19.37 13.57 -25.61
CA LEU A 463 20.05 12.30 -25.91
C LEU A 463 20.54 12.27 -27.37
N PRO A 464 21.71 11.66 -27.67
CA PRO A 464 22.72 11.17 -26.71
C PRO A 464 23.27 12.30 -25.83
N TYR A 465 23.73 11.97 -24.63
CA TYR A 465 24.34 12.98 -23.75
C TYR A 465 25.57 13.58 -24.45
N HIS A 466 25.63 14.91 -24.50
CA HIS A 466 26.72 15.67 -25.11
C HIS A 466 27.21 16.74 -24.15
N SER A 467 28.51 17.00 -24.11
CA SER A 467 29.06 18.17 -23.42
C SER A 467 28.92 19.41 -24.30
N ASP A 468 28.64 20.56 -23.69
CA ASP A 468 28.60 21.86 -24.37
C ASP A 468 30.02 22.46 -24.53
N GLN A 469 31.00 21.98 -23.77
CA GLN A 469 32.36 22.54 -23.70
C GLN A 469 33.39 21.75 -24.52
N ALA A 470 33.21 20.43 -24.58
CA ALA A 470 34.02 19.52 -25.39
C ALA A 470 33.06 18.70 -26.27
N ASP A 471 33.41 18.41 -27.53
CA ASP A 471 32.59 17.56 -28.43
C ASP A 471 32.62 16.08 -27.99
N VAL A 472 32.32 15.84 -26.72
CA VAL A 472 32.37 14.57 -26.01
C VAL A 472 30.94 14.09 -25.88
N ARG A 473 30.70 12.88 -26.38
CA ARG A 473 29.39 12.21 -26.35
C ARG A 473 29.52 10.88 -25.67
N LEU A 474 28.53 10.51 -24.87
CA LEU A 474 28.46 9.20 -24.23
C LEU A 474 27.91 8.16 -25.22
N ILE A 475 28.70 7.86 -26.25
CA ILE A 475 28.38 6.91 -27.32
C ILE A 475 29.46 5.84 -27.47
N HIS A 476 29.05 4.64 -27.89
CA HIS A 476 29.96 3.58 -28.29
C HIS A 476 30.10 3.57 -29.81
N ILE A 477 31.25 4.00 -30.32
CA ILE A 477 31.48 4.17 -31.77
C ILE A 477 31.38 2.83 -32.52
N GLU A 478 32.10 1.80 -32.08
CA GLU A 478 32.10 0.49 -32.76
C GLU A 478 30.73 -0.23 -32.71
N ALA A 479 30.03 -0.15 -31.57
CA ALA A 479 28.69 -0.69 -31.43
C ALA A 479 27.70 0.02 -32.36
N SER A 480 27.82 1.35 -32.51
CA SER A 480 26.99 2.13 -33.42
C SER A 480 27.16 1.66 -34.87
N HIS A 481 28.40 1.48 -35.34
CA HIS A 481 28.66 0.92 -36.67
C HIS A 481 28.12 -0.51 -36.83
N THR A 482 28.24 -1.33 -35.79
CA THR A 482 27.75 -2.71 -35.80
C THR A 482 26.22 -2.75 -35.95
N VAL A 483 25.51 -1.91 -35.19
CA VAL A 483 24.05 -1.84 -35.16
C VAL A 483 23.47 -1.14 -36.40
N GLU A 484 24.22 -0.24 -37.03
CA GLU A 484 23.89 0.33 -38.34
C GLU A 484 23.95 -0.73 -39.45
N ALA A 485 24.93 -1.64 -39.39
CA ALA A 485 25.04 -2.76 -40.33
C ALA A 485 24.05 -3.92 -40.05
N MET A 486 23.38 -3.92 -38.89
CA MET A 486 22.42 -4.95 -38.51
C MET A 486 21.08 -4.83 -39.25
N PRO A 487 20.40 -5.96 -39.57
CA PRO A 487 19.06 -5.95 -40.11
C PRO A 487 18.06 -5.27 -39.17
N ALA A 488 17.08 -4.54 -39.71
CA ALA A 488 16.09 -3.80 -38.91
C ALA A 488 15.20 -4.66 -37.99
N GLN A 489 15.18 -5.98 -38.17
CA GLN A 489 14.39 -6.91 -37.35
C GLN A 489 15.22 -8.14 -37.03
N ARG A 490 15.00 -8.72 -35.83
CA ARG A 490 15.63 -9.98 -35.42
C ARG A 490 15.26 -11.07 -36.41
N CYS A 491 16.25 -11.53 -37.17
CA CYS A 491 16.11 -12.62 -38.12
C CYS A 491 16.56 -13.94 -37.47
N GLY A 492 15.85 -15.02 -37.81
CA GLY A 492 16.18 -16.37 -37.39
C GLY A 492 16.37 -17.24 -38.62
N GLN A 493 17.19 -18.27 -38.50
CA GLN A 493 17.32 -19.26 -39.55
C GLN A 493 16.16 -20.26 -39.46
N CYS A 494 15.45 -20.48 -40.56
CA CYS A 494 14.45 -21.54 -40.62
C CYS A 494 15.16 -22.90 -40.63
N TYR A 495 14.91 -23.74 -39.64
CA TYR A 495 15.51 -25.08 -39.56
C TYR A 495 15.07 -26.05 -40.68
N LEU A 496 14.00 -25.74 -41.41
CA LEU A 496 13.51 -26.59 -42.50
C LEU A 496 14.23 -26.30 -43.82
N CYS A 497 14.43 -25.03 -44.18
CA CYS A 497 15.02 -24.64 -45.46
C CYS A 497 16.36 -23.90 -45.37
N GLY A 498 16.79 -23.53 -44.17
CA GLY A 498 18.02 -22.76 -43.92
C GLY A 498 17.93 -21.27 -44.29
N ASN A 499 16.78 -20.77 -44.75
CA ASN A 499 16.61 -19.36 -45.09
C ASN A 499 16.55 -18.50 -43.82
N VAL A 500 17.16 -17.32 -43.87
CA VAL A 500 17.12 -16.33 -42.79
C VAL A 500 15.87 -15.48 -42.97
N VAL A 501 14.99 -15.47 -41.96
CA VAL A 501 13.65 -14.86 -42.03
C VAL A 501 13.38 -14.05 -40.76
N PRO A 502 12.72 -12.88 -40.84
CA PRO A 502 12.31 -12.11 -39.66
C PRO A 502 11.43 -12.94 -38.72
N ILE A 503 11.85 -13.07 -37.45
CA ILE A 503 11.21 -13.98 -36.47
C ILE A 503 9.77 -13.54 -36.17
N LYS A 504 9.59 -12.28 -35.80
CA LYS A 504 8.31 -11.77 -35.27
C LYS A 504 7.19 -11.79 -36.32
N ASN A 505 7.49 -11.35 -37.54
CA ASN A 505 6.47 -11.07 -38.55
C ASN A 505 6.33 -12.18 -39.60
N SER A 506 7.39 -12.95 -39.84
CA SER A 506 7.46 -13.79 -41.04
C SER A 506 7.78 -15.25 -40.75
N MET A 507 8.42 -15.60 -39.63
CA MET A 507 8.81 -16.99 -39.34
C MET A 507 7.59 -17.92 -39.21
N ARG A 508 6.52 -17.51 -38.53
CA ARG A 508 5.29 -18.34 -38.42
C ARG A 508 4.67 -18.60 -39.80
N ILE A 509 4.56 -17.57 -40.63
CA ILE A 509 4.01 -17.69 -41.99
C ILE A 509 4.93 -18.55 -42.87
N HIS A 510 6.25 -18.37 -42.75
CA HIS A 510 7.25 -19.13 -43.48
C HIS A 510 7.21 -20.62 -43.12
N VAL A 511 7.18 -20.97 -41.82
CA VAL A 511 7.03 -22.35 -41.36
C VAL A 511 5.66 -22.92 -41.71
N ALA A 512 4.58 -22.12 -41.63
CA ALA A 512 3.24 -22.56 -42.05
C ALA A 512 3.19 -22.92 -43.54
N LYS A 513 3.90 -22.20 -44.41
CA LYS A 513 4.04 -22.56 -45.82
C LYS A 513 4.67 -23.95 -45.98
N HIS A 514 5.74 -24.24 -45.24
CA HIS A 514 6.37 -25.57 -45.24
C HIS A 514 5.44 -26.70 -44.77
N ILE A 515 4.63 -26.43 -43.75
CA ILE A 515 3.67 -27.42 -43.24
C ILE A 515 2.54 -27.66 -44.25
N LEU A 516 2.02 -26.60 -44.87
CA LEU A 516 0.91 -26.67 -45.81
C LEU A 516 1.31 -27.34 -47.13
N THR A 517 2.47 -26.98 -47.71
CA THR A 517 2.99 -27.63 -48.94
C THR A 517 3.16 -29.14 -48.73
N LYS A 518 3.75 -29.54 -47.60
CA LYS A 518 3.92 -30.95 -47.22
C LYS A 518 2.59 -31.67 -47.02
N ARG A 519 1.60 -31.05 -46.36
CA ARG A 519 0.27 -31.65 -46.15
C ARG A 519 -0.56 -31.77 -47.43
N LEU A 520 -0.40 -30.83 -48.37
CA LEU A 520 -1.12 -30.84 -49.65
C LEU A 520 -0.43 -31.67 -50.73
N GLY A 521 0.70 -32.32 -50.42
CA GLY A 521 1.43 -33.17 -51.38
C GLY A 521 2.13 -32.38 -52.50
N HIS A 522 2.32 -31.08 -52.33
CA HIS A 522 3.02 -30.23 -53.30
C HIS A 522 4.50 -30.09 -52.95
N ALA A 523 5.35 -30.00 -53.97
CA ALA A 523 6.77 -29.71 -53.79
C ALA A 523 6.95 -28.32 -53.16
N ASP A 524 7.75 -28.23 -52.11
CA ASP A 524 8.03 -26.97 -51.45
C ASP A 524 9.13 -26.19 -52.20
N PRO A 525 8.83 -25.03 -52.79
CA PRO A 525 9.81 -24.28 -53.56
C PRO A 525 10.91 -23.65 -52.70
N LEU A 526 10.73 -23.58 -51.38
CA LEU A 526 11.67 -22.97 -50.45
C LEU A 526 12.67 -23.99 -49.88
N LEU A 527 12.38 -25.29 -49.95
CA LEU A 527 13.32 -26.34 -49.55
C LEU A 527 14.41 -26.48 -50.64
N LYS A 528 15.64 -26.09 -50.31
CA LYS A 528 16.80 -26.41 -51.16
C LYS A 528 16.92 -27.92 -51.26
N ALA A 529 17.16 -28.46 -52.46
CA ALA A 529 17.12 -29.89 -52.79
C ALA A 529 18.10 -30.82 -52.02
N ASN A 530 18.80 -30.34 -50.98
CA ASN A 530 19.81 -31.09 -50.24
C ASN A 530 19.90 -30.67 -48.76
N VAL A 531 18.82 -30.80 -47.97
CA VAL A 531 18.92 -30.81 -46.50
C VAL A 531 18.35 -32.12 -45.99
N ARG A 532 19.24 -32.96 -45.45
CA ARG A 532 18.96 -34.31 -44.94
C ARG A 532 17.85 -34.29 -43.89
N GLN A 533 16.90 -35.22 -44.04
CA GLN A 533 15.87 -35.51 -43.04
C GLN A 533 16.54 -35.88 -41.71
N VAL A 534 16.22 -35.14 -40.65
CA VAL A 534 16.49 -35.56 -39.27
C VAL A 534 15.35 -36.49 -38.82
N PRO A 535 15.61 -37.65 -38.21
CA PRO A 535 14.56 -38.57 -37.76
C PRO A 535 13.80 -37.98 -36.57
N GLY A 536 12.49 -38.21 -36.54
CA GLY A 536 11.59 -37.62 -35.56
C GLY A 536 11.74 -38.16 -34.14
N HIS A 537 11.40 -37.29 -33.18
CA HIS A 537 10.76 -37.64 -31.93
C HIS A 537 9.62 -36.65 -31.68
#